data_AF-O98166-F1
#
_entry.id   AF-O98166-F1
#
_cell.length_a   1.000
_cell.length_b   1.000
_cell.length_c   1.000
_cell.angle_alpha   90.00
_cell.angle_beta   90.00
_cell.angle_gamma   90.00
#
_symmetry.space_group_name_H-M   'P 1'
#
loop_
_entity.id
_entity.type
_entity.pdbx_description
1 polymer ?
#
loop_
_entity_poly.entity_id
_entity_poly.type
_entity_poly.pdbx_seq_one_letter_code
_entity_poly.pdbx_strand_id
1 'polypeptide(L)' 'ECYFTNGTERVRHLTRYIYNREENVRFDSDVGEYRPVTELGRPDAEY' A
#
# COMPACT_ATOMS: atom_id res chain seq x y z
N GLU A 1 -2.01 6.48 4.42
CA GLU A 1 -0.91 7.46 4.48
C GLU A 1 -0.91 8.29 3.20
N CYS A 2 -0.54 9.57 3.29
CA CYS A 2 -0.37 10.45 2.13
C CYS A 2 0.97 11.18 2.25
N TYR A 3 1.77 11.14 1.19
CA TYR A 3 3.06 11.80 1.10
C TYR A 3 3.00 12.91 0.06
N PHE A 4 3.41 14.10 0.47
CA PHE A 4 3.35 15.32 -0.35
C PHE A 4 4.78 15.80 -0.63
N THR A 5 5.09 16.09 -1.88
CA THR A 5 6.38 16.68 -2.30
C THR A 5 6.11 17.93 -3.13
N ASN A 6 6.79 19.02 -2.79
CA ASN A 6 6.58 20.36 -3.38
C ASN A 6 5.10 20.79 -3.35
N GLY A 7 4.51 20.82 -2.16
CA GLY A 7 3.07 21.06 -2.02
C GLY A 7 2.27 19.87 -2.54
N THR A 8 1.42 20.08 -3.53
CA THR A 8 0.61 19.02 -4.17
C THR A 8 1.08 18.67 -5.58
N GLU A 9 2.27 19.13 -5.97
CA GLU A 9 2.86 18.80 -7.29
C GLU A 9 3.03 17.30 -7.46
N ARG A 10 3.55 16.61 -6.43
CA ARG A 10 3.58 15.14 -6.36
C ARG A 10 2.95 14.65 -5.07
N VAL A 11 1.92 13.81 -5.22
CA VAL A 11 1.22 13.14 -4.12
C VAL A 11 1.33 11.64 -4.29
N ARG A 12 1.83 10.95 -3.25
CA ARG A 12 1.85 9.49 -3.19
C ARG A 12 0.88 9.03 -2.10
N HIS A 13 -0.09 8.21 -2.49
CA HIS A 13 -1.06 7.62 -1.59
C HIS A 13 -0.66 6.18 -1.27
N LEU A 14 -0.65 5.84 0.02
CA LEU A 14 -0.25 4.53 0.52
C LEU A 14 -1.32 4.01 1.49
N THR A 15 -1.85 2.82 1.21
CA THR A 15 -2.75 2.10 2.13
C THR A 15 -2.08 0.82 2.56
N ARG A 16 -2.01 0.58 3.87
CA ARG A 16 -1.34 -0.59 4.46
C ARG A 16 -2.32 -1.35 5.34
N TYR A 17 -2.39 -2.66 5.14
CA TYR A 17 -3.09 -3.56 6.04
C TYR A 17 -2.07 -4.24 6.95
N ILE A 18 -2.31 -4.14 8.26
CA ILE A 18 -1.35 -4.59 9.28
C ILE A 18 -2.06 -5.53 10.24
N TYR A 19 -1.53 -6.73 10.38
CA TYR A 19 -1.97 -7.75 11.31
C TYR A 19 -0.82 -8.13 12.25
N ASN A 20 -1.04 -8.09 13.57
CA ASN A 20 -0.01 -8.40 14.58
C ASN A 20 1.33 -7.64 14.38
N ARG A 21 1.26 -6.38 13.98
CA ARG A 21 2.42 -5.52 13.63
C ARG A 21 3.18 -5.93 12.36
N GLU A 22 2.70 -6.92 11.62
CA GLU A 22 3.20 -7.29 10.30
C GLU A 22 2.27 -6.69 9.23
N GLU A 23 2.84 -6.01 8.25
CA GLU A 23 2.10 -5.53 7.08
C GLU A 23 1.91 -6.68 6.09
N ASN A 24 0.68 -7.04 5.77
CA ASN A 24 0.38 -8.17 4.88
C ASN A 24 0.04 -7.73 3.44
N VAL A 25 -0.62 -6.59 3.25
CA VAL A 25 -1.03 -6.05 1.94
C VAL A 25 -0.81 -4.55 1.88
N ARG A 26 -0.37 -4.05 0.72
CA ARG A 26 -0.16 -2.63 0.45
C ARG A 26 -0.76 -2.21 -0.89
N PHE A 27 -1.47 -1.09 -0.90
CA PHE A 27 -1.66 -0.30 -2.12
C PHE A 27 -0.71 0.88 -2.12
N ASP A 28 -0.03 1.09 -3.24
CA ASP A 28 0.86 2.21 -3.50
C ASP A 28 0.46 2.87 -4.80
N SER A 29 0.12 4.16 -4.78
CA SER A 29 -0.30 4.89 -5.98
C SER A 29 0.78 4.92 -7.07
N ASP A 30 2.06 4.80 -6.70
CA ASP A 30 3.15 4.75 -7.68
C ASP A 30 3.21 3.38 -8.38
N VAL A 31 2.58 2.33 -7.82
CA VAL A 31 2.46 0.98 -8.41
C VAL A 31 1.10 0.79 -9.08
N GLY A 32 0.03 1.31 -8.48
CA GLY A 32 -1.32 1.33 -9.05
C GLY A 32 -2.20 0.12 -8.71
N GLU A 33 -1.74 -0.80 -7.87
CA GLU A 33 -2.51 -2.00 -7.46
C GLU A 33 -2.18 -2.41 -6.02
N TYR A 34 -3.04 -3.25 -5.42
CA TYR A 34 -2.73 -3.92 -4.16
C TYR A 34 -1.70 -5.02 -4.41
N ARG A 35 -0.66 -5.09 -3.58
CA ARG A 35 0.34 -6.16 -3.62
C ARG A 35 0.50 -6.82 -2.26
N PRO A 36 0.70 -8.14 -2.23
CA PRO A 36 1.02 -8.83 -1.00
C PRO A 36 2.43 -8.42 -0.55
N VAL A 37 2.55 -8.01 0.71
CA VAL A 37 3.84 -7.77 1.37
C VAL A 37 4.34 -9.07 2.00
N THR A 38 3.42 -9.90 2.49
CA THR A 38 3.69 -11.26 2.96
C THR A 38 2.70 -12.26 2.36
N GLU A 39 2.98 -13.56 2.49
CA GLU A 39 2.14 -14.63 1.96
C GLU A 39 0.70 -14.58 2.45
N LEU A 40 0.49 -14.11 3.69
CA LEU A 40 -0.83 -13.95 4.29
C LEU A 40 -1.72 -13.00 3.48
N GLY A 41 -1.13 -12.02 2.79
CA GLY A 41 -1.86 -11.03 2.01
C GLY A 41 -2.15 -11.42 0.56
N ARG A 42 -1.64 -12.57 0.08
CA ARG A 42 -1.90 -13.00 -1.32
C ARG A 42 -3.38 -13.10 -1.66
N PRO A 43 -4.25 -13.72 -0.83
CA PRO A 43 -5.67 -13.86 -1.15
C PRO A 43 -6.39 -12.51 -1.33
N ASP A 44 -5.96 -11.49 -0.59
CA ASP A 44 -6.55 -10.15 -0.64
C ASP A 44 -6.02 -9.31 -1.82
N ALA A 45 -4.83 -9.64 -2.33
CA ALA A 45 -4.20 -8.92 -3.43
C ALA A 45 -4.57 -9.46 -4.82
N GLU A 46 -5.05 -10.69 -4.92
CA GLU A 46 -5.39 -11.37 -6.18
C GLU A 46 -6.87 -11.18 -6.62
N TYR A 47 -7.57 -10.16 -6.11
CA TYR A 47 -8.98 -9.89 -6.43
C TYR A 47 -9.19 -9.12 -7.74
#